data_AF-A0A432SEG2-F1
#
_entry.id   AF-A0A432SEG2-F1
#
_cell.length_a   1.000
_cell.length_b   1.000
_cell.length_c   1.000
_cell.angle_alpha   90.00
_cell.angle_beta   90.00
_cell.angle_gamma   90.00
#
_symmetry.space_group_name_H-M   'P 1'
#
loop_
_entity.id
_entity.type
_entity.pdbx_description
1 polymer ?
#
loop_
_entity_poly.entity_id
_entity_poly.type
_entity_poly.pdbx_seq_one_letter_code
_entity_poly.pdbx_strand_id
1 'polypeptide(L)'
;MVKNRWIKITATNGKTAYAQWEDAGPFEYDDTEYVFGTAAPKNALNNHAGLDLSPAVWIYLGYDTKSADNSAKMSWQFIDQKDVPNGPWMQVVTYRQISWQ
;
A
#
# COMPACT_ATOMS: atom_id res chain seq x y z
N MET A 1 13.04 4.46 -7.76
CA MET A 1 13.01 4.10 -6.32
C MET A 1 11.66 4.54 -5.77
N VAL A 2 10.90 3.63 -5.13
CA VAL A 2 9.53 3.91 -4.63
C VAL A 2 9.47 4.27 -3.15
N LYS A 3 10.54 4.06 -2.38
CA LYS A 3 10.61 4.43 -0.97
C LYS A 3 10.24 5.91 -0.75
N ASN A 4 9.50 6.20 0.31
CA ASN A 4 8.99 7.53 0.68
C ASN A 4 7.97 8.13 -0.32
N ARG A 5 7.60 7.43 -1.39
CA ARG A 5 6.49 7.85 -2.27
C ARG A 5 5.16 7.59 -1.57
N TRP A 6 4.16 8.39 -1.91
CA TRP A 6 2.82 8.24 -1.34
C TRP A 6 1.91 7.47 -2.30
N ILE A 7 1.02 6.69 -1.71
CA ILE A 7 -0.07 6.02 -2.42
C ILE A 7 -1.41 6.37 -1.78
N LYS A 8 -2.44 6.43 -2.62
CA LYS A 8 -3.85 6.46 -2.22
C LYS A 8 -4.40 5.05 -2.37
N ILE A 9 -5.04 4.54 -1.32
CA ILE A 9 -5.64 3.20 -1.28
C ILE A 9 -7.15 3.37 -1.09
N THR A 10 -7.96 2.74 -1.94
CA THR A 10 -9.43 2.81 -1.88
C THR A 10 -10.00 1.40 -1.71
N ALA A 11 -10.62 1.17 -0.56
CA ALA A 11 -11.30 -0.07 -0.24
C ALA A 11 -12.63 -0.20 -1.00
N THR A 12 -13.12 -1.43 -1.16
CA THR A 12 -14.41 -1.72 -1.81
C THR A 12 -15.61 -1.12 -1.08
N ASN A 13 -15.48 -0.82 0.22
CA ASN A 13 -16.49 -0.13 1.02
C ASN A 13 -16.48 1.40 0.84
N GLY A 14 -15.65 1.93 -0.07
CA GLY A 14 -15.53 3.36 -0.37
C GLY A 14 -14.59 4.15 0.55
N LYS A 15 -14.06 3.54 1.62
CA LYS A 15 -13.06 4.20 2.48
C LYS A 15 -11.73 4.35 1.75
N THR A 16 -11.09 5.50 1.95
CA THR A 16 -9.81 5.84 1.34
C THR A 16 -8.76 6.14 2.40
N ALA A 17 -7.59 5.53 2.30
CA ALA A 17 -6.42 5.82 3.12
C ALA A 17 -5.25 6.32 2.26
N TYR A 18 -4.29 6.98 2.91
CA TYR A 18 -3.03 7.41 2.29
C TYR A 18 -1.88 6.84 3.11
N ALA A 19 -0.82 6.40 2.45
CA ALA A 19 0.34 5.78 3.12
C ALA A 19 1.63 6.02 2.33
N GLN A 20 2.76 5.98 3.03
CA GLN A 20 4.07 5.94 2.41
C GLN A 20 4.43 4.51 2.01
N TRP A 21 4.99 4.36 0.82
CA TRP A 21 5.59 3.13 0.35
C TRP A 21 6.96 2.97 1.01
N GLU A 22 7.12 1.96 1.86
CA GLU A 22 8.35 1.74 2.64
C GLU A 22 9.10 0.45 2.30
N ASP A 23 8.45 -0.54 1.69
CA ASP A 23 9.06 -1.83 1.38
C ASP A 23 8.56 -2.41 0.05
N ALA A 24 9.33 -3.30 -0.57
CA ALA A 24 8.92 -4.05 -1.77
C ALA A 24 8.63 -5.51 -1.39
N GLY A 25 7.75 -6.18 -2.13
CA GLY A 25 7.33 -7.56 -1.83
C GLY A 25 5.84 -7.62 -1.44
N PRO A 26 5.39 -8.68 -0.73
CA PRO A 26 6.21 -9.67 -0.02
C PRO A 26 6.74 -10.83 -0.88
N PHE A 27 6.16 -11.07 -2.06
CA PHE A 27 6.44 -12.28 -2.85
C PHE A 27 7.06 -12.02 -4.22
N GLU A 28 6.75 -10.88 -4.84
CA GLU A 28 7.32 -10.47 -6.13
C GLU A 28 7.89 -9.06 -6.02
N TYR A 29 9.11 -8.87 -6.53
CA TYR A 29 9.90 -7.65 -6.33
C TYR A 29 10.17 -6.92 -7.65
N ASP A 30 9.90 -7.55 -8.81
CA ASP A 30 10.14 -6.97 -10.13
C ASP A 30 8.87 -6.86 -11.02
N ASP A 31 7.69 -6.82 -10.40
CA ASP A 31 6.39 -6.72 -11.10
C ASP A 31 6.06 -5.32 -11.64
N THR A 32 6.82 -4.88 -12.65
CA THR A 32 6.66 -3.56 -13.26
C THR A 32 5.31 -3.35 -13.95
N GLU A 33 4.71 -4.41 -14.52
CA GLU A 33 3.42 -4.34 -15.21
C GLU A 33 2.26 -4.12 -14.24
N TYR A 34 2.35 -4.68 -13.03
CA TYR A 34 1.43 -4.38 -11.94
C TYR A 34 1.63 -2.97 -11.37
N VAL A 35 2.88 -2.58 -11.09
CA VAL A 35 3.19 -1.33 -10.38
C VAL A 35 2.99 -0.09 -11.26
N PHE A 36 3.32 -0.17 -12.55
CA PHE A 36 3.29 0.98 -13.47
C PHE A 36 2.32 0.80 -14.65
N GLY A 37 1.72 -0.38 -14.79
CA GLY A 37 0.75 -0.69 -15.82
C GLY A 37 -0.66 -0.90 -15.26
N THR A 38 -1.41 -1.80 -15.90
CA THR A 38 -2.79 -2.14 -15.53
C THR A 38 -2.97 -3.63 -15.26
N ALA A 39 -1.86 -4.38 -15.14
CA ALA A 39 -1.92 -5.81 -14.88
C ALA A 39 -2.35 -6.07 -13.43
N ALA A 40 -2.91 -7.25 -13.18
CA ALA A 40 -3.04 -7.77 -11.82
C ALA A 40 -1.66 -8.21 -11.28
N PRO A 41 -1.48 -8.33 -9.96
CA PRO A 41 -0.23 -8.86 -9.39
C PRO A 41 0.10 -10.24 -9.98
N LYS A 42 1.36 -10.46 -10.36
CA LYS A 42 1.85 -11.75 -10.85
C LYS A 42 1.86 -12.84 -9.77
N ASN A 43 1.99 -12.43 -8.51
CA ASN A 43 2.04 -13.33 -7.37
C ASN A 43 0.80 -14.23 -7.31
N ALA A 44 0.99 -15.54 -7.10
CA ALA A 44 -0.08 -16.53 -6.93
C ALA A 44 -0.24 -17.01 -5.47
N LEU A 45 0.64 -16.58 -4.56
CA LEU A 45 0.58 -16.93 -3.14
C LEU A 45 -0.31 -15.94 -2.37
N ASN A 46 -0.78 -16.34 -1.18
CA ASN A 46 -1.54 -15.50 -0.26
C ASN A 46 -2.66 -14.70 -0.97
N ASN A 47 -3.54 -15.42 -1.68
CA ASN A 47 -4.67 -14.85 -2.43
C ASN A 47 -4.28 -13.82 -3.50
N HIS A 48 -3.15 -14.04 -4.18
CA HIS A 48 -2.63 -13.12 -5.21
C HIS A 48 -2.35 -11.72 -4.67
N ALA A 49 -1.80 -11.64 -3.46
CA ALA A 49 -1.48 -10.38 -2.81
C ALA A 49 -0.53 -9.55 -3.68
N GLY A 50 -0.91 -8.28 -3.92
CA GLY A 50 -0.08 -7.30 -4.62
C GLY A 50 0.36 -6.12 -3.75
N LEU A 51 -0.28 -5.92 -2.59
CA LEU A 51 0.04 -4.84 -1.67
C LEU A 51 -0.13 -5.36 -0.25
N ASP A 52 0.91 -5.20 0.57
CA ASP A 52 0.82 -5.46 2.01
C ASP A 52 0.63 -4.14 2.76
N LEU A 53 -0.25 -4.14 3.75
CA LEU A 53 -0.69 -2.95 4.47
C LEU A 53 -0.32 -3.06 5.94
N SER A 54 0.17 -1.96 6.51
CA SER A 54 0.34 -1.89 7.95
C SER A 54 -1.01 -2.03 8.67
N PRO A 55 -1.04 -2.56 9.91
CA PRO A 55 -2.28 -2.70 10.67
C PRO A 55 -3.08 -1.40 10.80
N ALA A 56 -2.40 -0.25 10.88
CA ALA A 56 -3.04 1.06 10.97
C ALA A 56 -3.85 1.40 9.70
N VAL A 57 -3.30 1.12 8.51
CA VAL A 57 -4.01 1.35 7.24
C VAL A 57 -5.18 0.37 7.12
N TRP A 58 -4.96 -0.91 7.44
CA TRP A 58 -5.99 -1.95 7.40
C TRP A 58 -7.21 -1.61 8.26
N ILE A 59 -6.97 -1.23 9.53
CA ILE A 59 -8.01 -0.83 10.48
C ILE A 59 -8.73 0.43 9.99
N TYR A 60 -7.99 1.43 9.49
CA TYR A 60 -8.60 2.68 8.99
C TYR A 60 -9.57 2.42 7.84
N LEU A 61 -9.21 1.51 6.91
CA LEU A 61 -10.07 1.07 5.81
C LEU A 61 -11.28 0.25 6.29
N GLY A 62 -11.39 -0.04 7.58
CA GLY A 62 -12.56 -0.67 8.20
C GLY A 62 -12.52 -2.19 8.19
N TYR A 63 -11.35 -2.79 8.02
CA TYR A 63 -11.17 -4.24 8.09
C TYR A 63 -10.78 -4.67 9.51
N ASP A 64 -11.20 -5.87 9.90
CA ASP A 64 -10.85 -6.45 11.20
C ASP A 64 -9.52 -7.21 11.10
N THR A 65 -8.56 -6.84 11.94
CA THR A 65 -7.27 -7.56 12.09
C THR A 65 -7.41 -8.99 12.63
N LYS A 66 -8.58 -9.35 13.17
CA LYS A 66 -8.87 -10.68 13.74
C LYS A 66 -9.60 -11.60 12.76
N SER A 67 -9.94 -11.11 11.57
CA SER A 67 -10.53 -11.94 10.52
C SER A 67 -9.54 -13.04 10.12
N ALA A 68 -10.03 -14.27 9.98
CA ALA A 68 -9.23 -15.38 9.45
C ALA A 68 -8.84 -15.17 7.98
N ASP A 69 -9.64 -14.38 7.25
CA ASP A 69 -9.29 -13.85 5.94
C ASP A 69 -8.62 -12.49 6.13
N ASN A 70 -7.29 -12.46 6.03
CA ASN A 70 -6.46 -11.26 6.12
C ASN A 70 -6.16 -10.67 4.73
N SER A 71 -7.12 -10.80 3.80
CA SER A 71 -7.01 -10.30 2.43
C SER A 71 -8.29 -9.58 2.01
N ALA A 72 -8.15 -8.55 1.18
CA ALA A 72 -9.28 -7.81 0.64
C ALA A 72 -8.92 -7.21 -0.72
N LYS A 73 -9.93 -7.09 -1.59
CA LYS A 73 -9.78 -6.35 -2.85
C LYS A 73 -9.82 -4.85 -2.57
N MET A 74 -8.94 -4.12 -3.24
CA MET A 74 -8.85 -2.66 -3.20
C MET A 74 -8.18 -2.15 -4.47
N SER A 75 -8.33 -0.86 -4.74
CA SER A 75 -7.52 -0.17 -5.74
C SER A 75 -6.50 0.73 -5.05
N TRP A 76 -5.37 0.95 -5.72
CA TRP A 76 -4.38 1.92 -5.27
C TRP A 76 -3.79 2.68 -6.45
N GLN A 77 -3.22 3.84 -6.17
CA GLN A 77 -2.51 4.66 -7.16
C GLN A 77 -1.46 5.52 -6.48
N PHE A 78 -0.41 5.91 -7.21
CA PHE A 78 0.51 6.94 -6.75
C PHE A 78 -0.20 8.28 -6.54
N ILE A 79 0.26 9.02 -5.53
CA ILE A 79 -0.16 10.39 -5.28
C ILE A 79 1.05 11.23 -4.87
N ASP A 80 1.07 12.50 -5.25
CA ASP A 80 2.10 13.42 -4.77
C ASP A 80 1.83 13.80 -3.32
N GLN A 81 2.89 13.92 -2.52
CA GLN A 81 2.78 14.28 -1.10
C GLN A 81 1.98 15.57 -0.87
N LYS A 82 2.10 16.56 -1.77
CA LYS A 82 1.36 17.83 -1.71
C LYS A 82 -0.16 17.66 -1.86
N ASP A 83 -0.60 16.57 -2.48
CA ASP A 83 -2.01 16.25 -2.74
C ASP A 83 -2.57 15.27 -1.70
N VAL A 84 -1.76 14.85 -0.72
CA VAL A 84 -2.19 14.03 0.42
C VAL A 84 -2.94 14.92 1.41
N PRO A 85 -4.23 14.64 1.70
CA PRO A 85 -5.00 15.45 2.64
C PRO A 85 -4.51 15.25 4.08
N ASN A 86 -4.86 16.18 4.98
CA ASN A 86 -4.60 16.00 6.41
C ASN A 86 -5.35 14.77 6.93
N GLY A 87 -4.66 13.93 7.71
CA GLY A 87 -5.25 12.74 8.33
C GLY A 87 -4.25 11.97 9.19
N PRO A 88 -4.64 10.79 9.71
CA PRO A 88 -3.82 10.00 10.63
C PRO A 88 -2.45 9.61 10.07
N TRP A 89 -2.33 9.46 8.75
CA TRP A 89 -1.09 9.15 8.04
C TRP A 89 -0.01 10.23 8.12
N MET A 90 -0.35 11.44 8.60
CA MET A 90 0.64 12.51 8.81
C MET A 90 1.33 12.43 10.17
N GLN A 91 0.94 11.50 11.05
CA GLN A 91 1.54 11.36 12.39
C GLN A 91 2.97 10.80 12.34
N VAL A 92 3.23 9.89 11.41
CA VAL A 92 4.53 9.27 11.20
C VAL A 92 4.88 9.40 9.73
N VAL A 93 5.84 10.27 9.42
CA VAL A 93 6.36 10.46 8.06
C VAL A 93 7.87 10.23 8.05
N THR A 94 8.31 9.34 7.18
CA THR A 94 9.71 8.99 6.96
C THR A 94 10.27 9.76 5.77
N TYR A 95 11.52 10.22 5.93
CA TYR A 95 12.27 10.91 4.88
C TYR A 95 13.64 10.27 4.62
N ARG A 96 14.00 9.24 5.39
CA ARG A 96 15.30 8.59 5.29
C ARG A 96 15.40 7.85 3.96
N GLN A 97 16.36 8.24 3.15
CA GLN A 97 16.69 7.54 1.92
C GLN A 97 17.31 6.16 2.21
N ILE A 98 17.35 5.32 1.18
CA ILE A 98 18.05 4.04 1.27
C ILE A 98 19.55 4.34 1.34
N SER A 99 20.22 3.81 2.35
CA SER A 99 21.67 3.84 2.49
C SER A 99 22.18 2.42 2.33
N TRP A 100 22.94 2.19 1.27
CA TRP A 100 23.73 0.96 1.09
C TRP A 100 25.15 1.29 1.56
N GLN A 101 25.38 1.21 2.87
CA GLN A 101 26.73 1.23 3.44
C GLN A 101 27.04 -0.14 4.02
#